data_AF-A0A969FV11-F1
#
_entry.id   AF-A0A969FV11-F1
#
_cell.length_a   1.000
_cell.length_b   1.000
_cell.length_c   1.000
_cell.angle_alpha   90.00
_cell.angle_beta   90.00
_cell.angle_gamma   90.00
#
_symmetry.space_group_name_H-M   'P 1'
#
loop_
_entity.id
_entity.type
_entity.pdbx_description
1 polymer ?
#
loop_
_entity_poly.entity_id
_entity_poly.type
_entity_poly.pdbx_seq_one_letter_code
_entity_poly.pdbx_strand_id
1 'polypeptide(L)'
;MHKVQKLLTWVEESLYTVVGIILGGGAAMLLVWSMIDQGMLIVQGEVVIAILGMLDRLLLVVMLLEILHTVRISLQDNVFLIEPFMAVAIIAIIRKMLVVIMEKSIPEAEKLGNSGTTLIELGVMTGMILVLVGCIALLRRFPQFDHIGHMGPMAHDGHGGHGSHGSHGGSHGAHELGKDAISSRLTAIYEKKEEKAEKAEKAAEQTSDEAHRLA
;
A
#
# COMPACT_ATOMS: atom_id res chain seq x y z
N MET A 1 -23.58 27.55 -30.34
CA MET A 1 -22.82 27.00 -29.19
C MET A 1 -23.22 25.56 -28.81
N HIS A 2 -24.47 25.11 -28.98
CA HIS A 2 -24.90 23.73 -28.68
C HIS A 2 -24.13 22.59 -29.38
N LYS A 3 -23.63 22.80 -30.61
CA LYS A 3 -22.90 21.74 -31.36
C LYS A 3 -21.55 21.40 -30.73
N VAL A 4 -20.86 22.38 -30.13
CA VAL A 4 -19.53 22.19 -29.52
C VAL A 4 -19.64 21.38 -28.22
N GLN A 5 -20.67 21.64 -27.41
CA GLN A 5 -20.94 20.87 -26.18
C GLN A 5 -21.29 19.41 -26.47
N LYS A 6 -22.05 19.14 -27.54
CA LYS A 6 -22.34 17.77 -28.00
C LYS A 6 -21.09 17.05 -28.50
N LEU A 7 -20.18 17.75 -29.19
CA LEU A 7 -18.91 17.14 -29.60
C LEU A 7 -18.01 16.83 -28.39
N LEU A 8 -17.91 17.74 -27.42
CA LEU A 8 -17.09 17.52 -26.22
C LEU A 8 -17.55 16.31 -25.42
N THR A 9 -18.86 16.21 -25.16
CA THR A 9 -19.45 15.09 -24.40
C THR A 9 -19.27 13.75 -25.11
N TRP A 10 -19.42 13.72 -26.43
CA TRP A 10 -19.23 12.49 -27.21
C TRP A 10 -17.76 12.03 -27.23
N VAL A 11 -16.82 12.98 -27.30
CA VAL A 11 -15.38 12.70 -27.20
C VAL A 11 -15.02 12.21 -25.80
N GLU A 12 -15.56 12.86 -24.76
CA GLU A 12 -15.36 12.50 -23.37
C GLU A 12 -15.82 11.06 -23.07
N GLU A 13 -17.05 10.70 -23.45
CA GLU A 13 -17.57 9.33 -23.31
C GLU A 13 -16.74 8.30 -24.07
N SER A 14 -16.27 8.66 -25.27
CA SER A 14 -15.41 7.79 -26.09
C SER A 14 -14.05 7.56 -25.41
N LEU A 15 -13.41 8.61 -24.90
CA LEU A 15 -12.12 8.51 -24.22
C LEU A 15 -12.21 7.63 -22.97
N TYR A 16 -13.26 7.78 -22.17
CA TYR A 16 -13.43 6.96 -20.97
C TYR A 16 -13.70 5.50 -21.28
N THR A 17 -14.46 5.23 -22.33
CA THR A 17 -14.70 3.87 -22.79
C THR A 17 -13.39 3.23 -23.26
N VAL A 18 -12.58 3.94 -24.04
CA VAL A 18 -11.29 3.46 -24.53
C VAL A 18 -10.31 3.22 -23.37
N VAL A 19 -10.15 4.17 -22.45
CA VAL A 19 -9.28 4.03 -21.27
C VAL A 19 -9.71 2.83 -20.43
N GLY A 20 -11.02 2.69 -20.21
CA GLY A 20 -11.58 1.57 -19.45
C GLY A 20 -11.31 0.21 -20.10
N ILE A 21 -11.47 0.11 -21.42
CA ILE A 21 -11.18 -1.10 -22.19
C ILE A 21 -9.69 -1.45 -22.14
N ILE A 22 -8.79 -0.46 -22.28
CA ILE A 22 -7.35 -0.70 -22.26
C ILE A 22 -6.90 -1.18 -20.88
N LEU A 23 -7.33 -0.49 -19.81
CA LEU A 23 -6.94 -0.85 -18.44
C LEU A 23 -7.53 -2.20 -18.02
N GLY A 24 -8.83 -2.41 -18.26
CA GLY A 24 -9.51 -3.66 -17.92
C GLY A 24 -9.00 -4.83 -18.76
N GLY A 25 -8.82 -4.62 -20.07
CA GLY A 25 -8.27 -5.61 -20.99
C GLY A 25 -6.83 -5.97 -20.64
N GLY A 26 -5.98 -4.98 -20.35
CA GLY A 26 -4.61 -5.20 -19.89
C GLY A 26 -4.55 -5.99 -18.58
N ALA A 27 -5.39 -5.65 -17.61
CA ALA A 27 -5.48 -6.38 -16.34
C ALA A 27 -5.90 -7.84 -16.55
N ALA A 28 -6.94 -8.08 -17.36
CA ALA A 28 -7.39 -9.43 -17.69
C ALA A 28 -6.31 -10.22 -18.44
N MET A 29 -5.64 -9.61 -19.41
CA MET A 29 -4.57 -10.22 -20.18
C MET A 29 -3.39 -10.62 -19.28
N LEU A 30 -2.96 -9.72 -18.39
CA LEU A 30 -1.88 -10.00 -17.42
C LEU A 30 -2.26 -11.13 -16.48
N LEU A 31 -3.51 -11.19 -15.99
CA LEU A 31 -3.97 -12.28 -15.14
C LEU A 31 -3.91 -13.62 -15.85
N VAL A 32 -4.46 -13.73 -17.06
CA VAL A 32 -4.47 -14.99 -17.81
C VAL A 32 -3.03 -15.43 -18.12
N TRP A 33 -2.18 -14.51 -18.56
CA TRP A 33 -0.78 -14.79 -18.85
C TRP A 33 -0.01 -15.23 -17.59
N SER A 34 -0.27 -14.57 -16.46
CA SER A 34 0.29 -14.93 -15.16
C SER A 34 -0.11 -16.34 -14.73
N MET A 35 -1.37 -16.71 -14.89
CA MET A 35 -1.87 -18.03 -14.47
C MET A 35 -1.20 -19.16 -15.27
N ILE A 36 -1.01 -18.97 -16.58
CA ILE A 36 -0.39 -19.97 -17.45
C ILE A 36 1.09 -20.15 -17.08
N ASP A 37 1.82 -19.04 -17.03
CA ASP A 37 3.27 -19.04 -16.83
C ASP A 37 3.67 -19.56 -15.44
N GLN A 38 3.02 -19.06 -14.39
CA GLN A 38 3.29 -19.49 -13.02
C GLN A 38 2.73 -20.89 -12.74
N GLY A 39 1.63 -21.28 -13.38
CA GLY A 39 1.09 -22.64 -13.30
C GLY A 39 2.07 -23.70 -13.82
N MET A 40 2.82 -23.38 -14.89
CA MET A 40 3.87 -24.26 -15.41
C MET A 40 4.99 -24.49 -14.38
N LEU A 41 5.42 -23.44 -13.68
CA LEU A 41 6.46 -23.50 -12.65
C LEU A 41 6.04 -24.37 -11.45
N ILE A 42 4.77 -24.31 -11.05
CA ILE A 42 4.21 -25.16 -9.99
C ILE A 42 4.31 -26.65 -10.37
N VAL A 43 3.98 -26.99 -11.62
CA VAL A 43 4.08 -28.37 -12.13
C VAL A 43 5.53 -28.87 -12.12
N GLN A 44 6.50 -27.97 -12.33
CA GLN A 44 7.93 -28.26 -12.29
C GLN A 44 8.50 -28.36 -10.86
N GLY A 45 7.68 -28.13 -9.82
CA GLY A 45 8.09 -28.17 -8.42
C GLY A 45 8.65 -26.85 -7.88
N GLU A 46 8.71 -25.80 -8.70
CA GLU A 46 9.24 -24.47 -8.34
C GLU A 46 8.16 -23.57 -7.70
N VAL A 47 7.51 -24.08 -6.66
CA VAL A 47 6.32 -23.45 -6.05
C VAL A 47 6.63 -22.06 -5.47
N VAL A 48 7.78 -21.87 -4.83
CA VAL A 48 8.15 -20.58 -4.22
C VAL A 48 8.34 -19.51 -5.28
N ILE A 49 9.03 -19.84 -6.38
CA ILE A 49 9.28 -18.92 -7.50
C ILE A 49 7.94 -18.55 -8.16
N ALA A 50 7.07 -19.55 -8.37
CA ALA A 50 5.73 -19.33 -8.92
C ALA A 50 4.87 -18.38 -8.06
N ILE A 51 4.91 -18.53 -6.73
CA ILE A 51 4.15 -17.67 -5.82
C ILE A 51 4.68 -16.23 -5.83
N LEU A 52 6.00 -16.05 -5.81
CA LEU A 52 6.62 -14.72 -5.84
C LEU A 52 6.32 -14.00 -7.17
N GLY A 53 6.46 -14.69 -8.31
CA GLY A 53 6.13 -14.14 -9.62
C GLY A 53 4.63 -13.85 -9.78
N MET A 54 3.76 -14.66 -9.16
CA MET A 54 2.33 -14.41 -9.14
C MET A 54 1.97 -13.20 -8.28
N LEU A 55 2.61 -13.00 -7.12
CA LEU A 55 2.39 -11.83 -6.29
C LEU A 55 2.77 -10.53 -7.01
N ASP A 56 3.90 -10.52 -7.73
CA ASP A 56 4.33 -9.37 -8.53
C ASP A 56 3.30 -8.99 -9.61
N ARG A 57 2.85 -9.98 -10.38
CA ARG A 57 1.83 -9.76 -11.42
C ARG A 57 0.48 -9.39 -10.83
N LEU A 58 0.10 -9.95 -9.68
CA LEU A 58 -1.13 -9.56 -8.97
C LEU A 58 -1.05 -8.12 -8.45
N LEU A 59 0.10 -7.67 -7.95
CA LEU A 59 0.31 -6.27 -7.58
C LEU A 59 0.15 -5.35 -8.79
N LEU A 60 0.68 -5.73 -9.96
CA LEU A 60 0.47 -5.00 -11.22
C LEU A 60 -1.00 -5.00 -11.66
N VAL A 61 -1.73 -6.10 -11.50
CA VAL A 61 -3.16 -6.17 -11.86
C VAL A 61 -3.98 -5.29 -10.92
N VAL A 62 -3.77 -5.39 -9.62
CA VAL A 62 -4.41 -4.52 -8.62
C VAL A 62 -4.09 -3.06 -8.89
N MET A 63 -2.86 -2.77 -9.33
CA MET A 63 -2.46 -1.45 -9.81
C MET A 63 -3.35 -1.00 -11.00
N LEU A 64 -3.53 -1.81 -12.03
CA LEU A 64 -4.41 -1.45 -13.16
C LEU A 64 -5.87 -1.26 -12.74
N LEU A 65 -6.40 -2.17 -11.93
CA LEU A 65 -7.78 -2.12 -11.43
C LEU A 65 -8.04 -0.86 -10.62
N GLU A 66 -7.08 -0.45 -9.79
CA GLU A 66 -7.25 0.77 -9.03
C GLU A 66 -7.11 2.02 -9.91
N ILE A 67 -6.35 2.01 -11.02
CA ILE A 67 -6.40 3.17 -11.97
C ILE A 67 -7.78 3.23 -12.61
N LEU A 68 -8.32 2.08 -13.01
CA LEU A 68 -9.64 2.00 -13.59
C LEU A 68 -10.70 2.54 -12.63
N HIS A 69 -10.58 2.21 -11.35
CA HIS A 69 -11.47 2.70 -10.29
C HIS A 69 -11.33 4.20 -10.03
N THR A 70 -10.10 4.72 -9.92
CA THR A 70 -9.86 6.15 -9.69
C THR A 70 -10.29 7.00 -10.88
N VAL A 71 -10.08 6.53 -12.11
CA VAL A 71 -10.60 7.14 -13.34
C VAL A 71 -12.13 7.14 -13.32
N ARG A 72 -12.77 6.00 -13.04
CA ARG A 72 -14.24 5.93 -12.94
C ARG A 72 -14.81 6.95 -11.95
N ILE A 73 -14.24 7.03 -10.75
CA ILE A 73 -14.69 7.95 -9.69
C ILE A 73 -14.44 9.42 -10.07
N SER A 74 -13.24 9.74 -10.57
CA SER A 74 -12.86 11.12 -10.93
C SER A 74 -13.75 11.74 -12.00
N LEU A 75 -14.53 10.92 -12.71
CA LEU A 75 -15.32 11.31 -13.87
C LEU A 75 -16.82 11.20 -13.63
N GLN A 76 -17.25 10.48 -12.58
CA GLN A 76 -18.65 10.43 -12.16
C GLN A 76 -19.11 11.72 -11.49
N ASP A 77 -18.22 12.41 -10.76
CA ASP A 77 -18.55 13.66 -10.07
C ASP A 77 -17.95 14.86 -10.81
N ASN A 78 -18.79 15.59 -11.55
CA ASN A 78 -18.45 16.88 -12.17
C ASN A 78 -18.31 18.04 -11.14
N VAL A 79 -18.36 17.74 -9.85
CA VAL A 79 -18.24 18.70 -8.76
C VAL A 79 -17.18 18.20 -7.81
N PHE A 80 -16.07 18.93 -7.71
CA PHE A 80 -14.88 18.62 -6.91
C PHE A 80 -15.22 18.48 -5.42
N LEU A 81 -15.70 17.30 -5.02
CA LEU A 81 -15.71 16.88 -3.63
C LEU A 81 -14.25 16.57 -3.26
N ILE A 82 -13.76 17.21 -2.19
CA ILE A 82 -12.41 17.01 -1.64
C ILE A 82 -12.21 15.57 -1.13
N GLU A 83 -13.32 14.85 -0.93
CA GLU A 83 -13.38 13.51 -0.36
C GLU A 83 -12.88 12.39 -1.31
N PRO A 84 -13.35 12.24 -2.56
CA PRO A 84 -12.83 11.24 -3.51
C PRO A 84 -11.37 11.47 -3.87
N PHE A 85 -10.94 12.73 -4.03
CA PHE A 85 -9.53 13.05 -4.33
C PHE A 85 -8.57 12.47 -3.27
N MET A 86 -9.01 12.48 -2.01
CA MET A 86 -8.22 12.02 -0.88
C MET A 86 -8.15 10.51 -0.77
N ALA A 87 -9.25 9.82 -1.03
CA ALA A 87 -9.25 8.36 -1.10
C ALA A 87 -8.33 7.87 -2.22
N VAL A 88 -8.45 8.47 -3.41
CA VAL A 88 -7.59 8.17 -4.57
C VAL A 88 -6.11 8.43 -4.27
N ALA A 89 -5.78 9.55 -3.62
CA ALA A 89 -4.40 9.88 -3.28
C ALA A 89 -3.77 8.89 -2.27
N ILE A 90 -4.51 8.48 -1.24
CA ILE A 90 -4.04 7.49 -0.26
C ILE A 90 -3.82 6.13 -0.94
N ILE A 91 -4.76 5.70 -1.78
CA ILE A 91 -4.65 4.43 -2.53
C ILE A 91 -3.45 4.48 -3.49
N ALA A 92 -3.21 5.62 -4.16
CA ALA A 92 -2.05 5.79 -5.05
C ALA A 92 -0.71 5.69 -4.31
N ILE A 93 -0.62 6.23 -3.10
CA ILE A 93 0.58 6.16 -2.25
C ILE A 93 0.85 4.72 -1.79
N ILE A 94 -0.16 4.03 -1.26
CA ILE A 94 -0.04 2.65 -0.77
C ILE A 94 0.45 1.72 -1.89
N ARG A 95 -0.16 1.82 -3.07
CA ARG A 95 0.23 1.05 -4.24
C ARG A 95 1.69 1.30 -4.64
N LYS A 96 2.15 2.56 -4.69
CA LYS A 96 3.55 2.87 -5.05
C LYS A 96 4.52 2.33 -4.00
N MET A 97 4.15 2.34 -2.73
CA MET A 97 4.94 1.72 -1.65
C MET A 97 5.10 0.20 -1.85
N LEU A 98 4.03 -0.51 -2.21
CA LEU A 98 4.08 -1.97 -2.44
C LEU A 98 4.98 -2.35 -3.62
N VAL A 99 4.90 -1.62 -4.74
CA VAL A 99 5.75 -1.87 -5.92
C VAL A 99 7.24 -1.70 -5.57
N VAL A 100 7.58 -0.64 -4.82
CA VAL A 100 8.96 -0.38 -4.38
C VAL A 100 9.48 -1.48 -3.46
N ILE A 101 8.65 -1.98 -2.56
CA ILE A 101 9.03 -3.10 -1.68
C ILE A 101 9.29 -4.35 -2.52
N MET A 102 8.43 -4.67 -3.50
CA MET A 102 8.60 -5.82 -4.38
C MET A 102 9.89 -5.73 -5.20
N GLU A 103 10.11 -4.61 -5.91
CA GLU A 103 11.29 -4.37 -6.75
C GLU A 103 12.62 -4.50 -5.98
N LYS A 104 12.62 -4.18 -4.69
CA LYS A 104 13.82 -4.26 -3.84
C LYS A 104 13.89 -5.54 -3.00
N SER A 105 12.82 -6.35 -2.94
CA SER A 105 12.76 -7.59 -2.18
C SER A 105 13.38 -8.79 -2.90
N ILE A 106 13.66 -8.68 -4.20
CA ILE A 106 14.42 -9.68 -4.95
C ILE A 106 15.90 -9.42 -4.64
N PRO A 107 16.59 -10.27 -3.86
CA PRO A 107 17.99 -10.07 -3.55
C PRO A 107 18.81 -10.32 -4.82
N GLU A 108 19.12 -9.26 -5.57
CA GLU A 108 20.23 -9.31 -6.51
C GLU A 108 21.52 -9.49 -5.71
N ALA A 109 21.97 -10.73 -5.63
CA ALA A 109 23.10 -11.18 -4.83
C ALA A 109 24.48 -10.69 -5.32
N GLU A 110 24.59 -9.55 -6.02
CA GLU A 110 25.87 -9.08 -6.57
C GLU A 110 26.02 -7.55 -6.73
N LYS A 111 25.73 -6.73 -5.71
CA LYS A 111 26.13 -5.31 -5.78
C LYS A 111 26.63 -4.70 -4.48
N LEU A 112 27.63 -5.34 -3.87
CA LEU A 112 28.44 -4.76 -2.79
C LEU A 112 29.28 -3.52 -3.20
N GLY A 113 29.22 -3.07 -4.46
CA GLY A 113 29.95 -1.88 -4.95
C GLY A 113 29.09 -0.64 -5.27
N ASN A 114 27.75 -0.73 -5.24
CA ASN A 114 26.89 0.34 -5.77
C ASN A 114 25.70 0.71 -4.85
N SER A 115 25.72 0.28 -3.59
CA SER A 115 24.63 0.45 -2.62
C SER A 115 24.19 1.90 -2.40
N GLY A 116 25.07 2.88 -2.63
CA GLY A 116 24.77 4.30 -2.46
C GLY A 116 23.70 4.83 -3.42
N THR A 117 23.64 4.34 -4.67
CA THR A 117 22.64 4.81 -5.63
C THR A 117 21.25 4.25 -5.34
N THR A 118 21.17 3.01 -4.84
CA THR A 118 19.90 2.37 -4.46
C THR A 118 19.26 3.08 -3.27
N LEU A 119 20.07 3.51 -2.28
CA LEU A 119 19.59 4.29 -1.14
C LEU A 119 19.10 5.68 -1.56
N ILE A 120 19.79 6.34 -2.49
CA ILE A 120 19.36 7.63 -3.05
C ILE A 120 18.07 7.47 -3.86
N GLU A 121 17.94 6.44 -4.69
CA GLU A 121 16.74 6.18 -5.48
C GLU A 121 15.52 5.93 -4.58
N LEU A 122 15.68 5.13 -3.52
CA LEU A 122 14.65 4.92 -2.50
C LEU A 122 14.32 6.21 -1.74
N GLY A 123 15.35 7.00 -1.42
CA GLY A 123 15.21 8.30 -0.76
C GLY A 123 14.43 9.31 -1.62
N VAL A 124 14.69 9.36 -2.93
CA VAL A 124 13.97 10.23 -3.88
C VAL A 124 12.51 9.80 -4.02
N MET A 125 12.25 8.50 -4.13
CA MET A 125 10.88 7.95 -4.18
C MET A 125 10.09 8.27 -2.91
N THR A 126 10.71 8.08 -1.74
CA THR A 126 10.12 8.42 -0.44
C THR A 126 9.91 9.93 -0.31
N GLY A 127 10.88 10.73 -0.73
CA GLY A 127 10.80 12.18 -0.76
C GLY A 127 9.65 12.70 -1.63
N MET A 128 9.47 12.15 -2.82
CA MET A 128 8.34 12.48 -3.71
C MET A 128 6.99 12.15 -3.05
N ILE A 129 6.88 11.03 -2.34
CA ILE A 129 5.68 10.69 -1.59
C ILE A 129 5.43 11.71 -0.47
N LEU A 130 6.45 12.07 0.31
CA LEU A 130 6.32 13.06 1.39
C LEU A 130 5.93 14.44 0.88
N VAL A 131 6.50 14.88 -0.25
CA VAL A 131 6.12 16.13 -0.92
C VAL A 131 4.66 16.09 -1.34
N LEU A 132 4.21 15.00 -1.97
CA LEU A 132 2.82 14.83 -2.39
C LEU A 132 1.86 14.87 -1.20
N VAL A 133 2.16 14.13 -0.12
CA VAL A 133 1.38 14.14 1.13
C VAL A 133 1.38 15.55 1.75
N GLY A 134 2.51 16.25 1.72
CA GLY A 134 2.64 17.63 2.19
C GLY A 134 1.76 18.61 1.42
N CYS A 135 1.78 18.56 0.09
CA CYS A 135 0.90 19.35 -0.77
C CYS A 135 -0.57 19.12 -0.44
N ILE A 136 -0.96 17.85 -0.26
CA ILE A 136 -2.32 17.46 0.10
C ILE A 136 -2.71 17.97 1.49
N ALA A 137 -1.83 17.79 2.49
CA ALA A 137 -2.06 18.25 3.85
C ALA A 137 -2.22 19.78 3.92
N LEU A 138 -1.45 20.50 3.10
CA LEU A 138 -1.50 21.96 3.00
C LEU A 138 -2.79 22.44 2.31
N LEU A 139 -3.23 21.77 1.23
CA LEU A 139 -4.53 22.02 0.59
C LEU A 139 -5.71 21.78 1.54
N ARG A 140 -5.63 20.76 2.40
CA ARG A 140 -6.65 20.49 3.42
C ARG A 140 -6.68 21.50 4.57
N ARG A 141 -5.62 22.29 4.75
CA ARG A 141 -5.51 23.23 5.88
C ARG A 141 -6.12 24.60 5.62
N PHE A 142 -6.61 24.85 4.41
CA PHE A 142 -7.40 26.04 4.09
C PHE A 142 -8.90 25.67 4.00
N PRO A 143 -9.63 25.61 5.13
CA PRO A 143 -11.07 25.61 5.10
C PRO A 143 -11.54 26.91 4.42
N GLN A 144 -12.46 26.75 3.48
CA GLN A 144 -13.11 27.84 2.76
C GLN A 144 -13.69 28.81 3.80
N PHE A 145 -13.30 30.07 3.69
CA PHE A 145 -13.64 31.12 4.61
C PHE A 145 -15.17 31.31 4.61
N ASP A 146 -15.80 30.95 5.72
CA ASP A 146 -17.15 31.38 6.06
C ASP A 146 -17.18 32.91 6.04
N HIS A 147 -17.81 33.47 5.03
CA HIS A 147 -18.21 34.88 4.97
C HIS A 147 -19.53 34.99 4.21
N ILE A 148 -20.53 35.76 4.60
CA ILE A 148 -20.87 36.51 5.81
C ILE A 148 -22.34 36.92 5.58
N GLY A 149 -23.17 36.89 6.62
CA GLY A 149 -24.25 37.86 6.78
C GLY A 149 -25.60 37.60 6.09
N HIS A 150 -26.45 36.78 6.71
CA HIS A 150 -27.86 37.12 6.89
C HIS A 150 -28.28 36.79 8.32
N MET A 151 -28.08 37.76 9.21
CA MET A 151 -28.85 37.83 10.46
C MET A 151 -30.32 38.07 10.09
N GLY A 152 -31.14 37.04 10.26
CA GLY A 152 -32.60 37.17 10.38
C GLY A 152 -32.97 37.12 11.87
N PRO A 153 -34.00 37.86 12.32
CA PRO A 153 -34.30 38.00 13.74
C PRO A 153 -34.79 36.68 14.35
N MET A 154 -34.25 36.41 15.54
CA MET A 154 -34.67 35.36 16.46
C MET A 154 -36.11 35.59 16.91
N ALA A 155 -36.99 34.62 16.68
CA ALA A 155 -38.29 34.56 17.35
C ALA A 155 -38.78 33.11 17.49
N HIS A 156 -39.23 32.81 18.71
CA HIS A 156 -40.05 31.66 19.11
C HIS A 156 -39.30 30.31 19.20
N ASP A 157 -39.38 29.48 20.24
CA ASP A 157 -40.09 29.45 21.52
C ASP A 157 -39.70 28.16 22.25
N GLY A 158 -39.73 28.19 23.58
CA GLY A 158 -39.28 27.10 24.42
C GLY A 158 -40.29 25.95 24.56
N HIS A 159 -39.77 24.74 24.69
CA HIS A 159 -40.34 23.73 25.58
C HIS A 159 -39.20 22.86 26.13
N GLY A 160 -39.20 22.69 27.45
CA GLY A 160 -38.12 22.08 28.20
C GLY A 160 -38.28 20.59 28.50
N GLY A 161 -37.31 20.09 29.25
CA GLY A 161 -37.51 19.09 30.30
C GLY A 161 -37.08 17.66 30.00
N HIS A 162 -36.23 17.15 30.91
CA HIS A 162 -35.89 15.74 31.21
C HIS A 162 -34.92 15.05 30.24
N GLY A 163 -33.95 14.26 30.72
CA GLY A 163 -33.64 13.79 32.06
C GLY A 163 -32.33 12.98 32.01
N SER A 164 -31.69 12.85 33.16
CA SER A 164 -30.42 12.16 33.37
C SER A 164 -30.48 10.66 33.08
N HIS A 165 -29.34 10.06 32.76
CA HIS A 165 -28.86 8.70 33.10
C HIS A 165 -27.71 8.42 32.11
N GLY A 166 -26.53 7.92 32.44
CA GLY A 166 -25.97 7.27 33.61
C GLY A 166 -24.87 6.34 33.09
N SER A 167 -23.69 6.39 33.71
CA SER A 167 -22.67 5.32 33.89
C SER A 167 -22.40 4.28 32.78
N HIS A 168 -21.13 4.12 32.41
CA HIS A 168 -20.32 2.86 32.43
C HIS A 168 -18.92 3.21 31.86
N GLY A 169 -17.77 2.82 32.41
CA GLY A 169 -17.47 1.71 33.31
C GLY A 169 -16.53 0.72 32.63
N GLY A 170 -15.22 0.93 32.78
CA GLY A 170 -14.13 -0.06 32.85
C GLY A 170 -13.99 -1.19 31.80
N SER A 171 -12.82 -1.25 31.14
CA SER A 171 -12.02 -2.47 30.99
C SER A 171 -10.68 -2.13 30.30
N HIS A 172 -9.65 -1.81 31.08
CA HIS A 172 -8.30 -1.47 30.60
C HIS A 172 -7.23 -2.14 31.46
N GLY A 173 -7.32 -3.46 31.65
CA GLY A 173 -6.43 -4.16 32.59
C GLY A 173 -6.22 -5.66 32.38
N ALA A 174 -6.62 -6.24 31.25
CA ALA A 174 -6.48 -7.69 31.01
C ALA A 174 -5.52 -8.07 29.87
N HIS A 175 -4.96 -7.09 29.14
CA HIS A 175 -4.21 -7.37 27.90
C HIS A 175 -2.68 -7.20 28.02
N GLU A 176 -2.15 -6.89 29.21
CA GLU A 176 -0.70 -6.77 29.43
C GLU A 176 -0.03 -8.06 29.92
N LEU A 177 -0.74 -8.90 30.68
CA LEU A 177 -0.17 -10.13 31.27
C LEU A 177 0.25 -11.22 30.26
N GLY A 178 -0.22 -11.15 29.01
CA GLY A 178 0.11 -12.12 27.96
C GLY A 178 1.32 -11.77 27.11
N LYS A 179 1.71 -10.48 27.05
CA LYS A 179 2.80 -10.00 26.18
C LYS A 179 4.18 -10.38 26.73
N ASP A 180 4.32 -10.34 28.05
CA ASP A 180 5.60 -10.59 28.73
C ASP A 180 6.01 -12.07 28.66
N ALA A 181 5.04 -12.97 28.75
CA ALA A 181 5.25 -14.42 28.63
C ALA A 181 5.65 -14.82 27.21
N ILE A 182 5.12 -14.14 26.19
CA ILE A 182 5.47 -14.37 24.78
C ILE A 182 6.85 -13.80 24.47
N SER A 183 7.17 -12.60 24.98
CA SER A 183 8.48 -11.97 24.81
C SER A 183 9.61 -12.83 25.39
N SER A 184 9.43 -13.34 26.62
CA SER A 184 10.42 -14.24 27.25
C SER A 184 10.64 -15.53 26.46
N ARG A 185 9.57 -16.11 25.90
CA ARG A 185 9.66 -17.31 25.05
C ARG A 185 10.33 -17.04 23.71
N LEU A 186 10.11 -15.87 23.10
CA LEU A 186 10.80 -15.51 21.86
C LEU A 186 12.31 -15.32 22.11
N THR A 187 12.70 -14.62 23.18
CA THR A 187 14.12 -14.41 23.50
C THR A 187 14.86 -15.72 23.69
N ALA A 188 14.26 -16.69 24.41
CA ALA A 188 14.83 -18.02 24.58
C ALA A 188 14.97 -18.81 23.26
N ILE A 189 14.09 -18.58 22.28
CA ILE A 189 14.18 -19.20 20.95
C ILE A 189 15.29 -18.56 20.12
N TYR A 190 15.47 -17.24 20.18
CA TYR A 190 16.54 -16.53 19.48
C TYR A 190 17.91 -16.92 20.01
N GLU A 191 18.10 -16.92 21.32
CA GLU A 191 19.37 -17.28 21.96
C GLU A 191 19.78 -18.73 21.66
N LYS A 192 18.81 -19.65 21.67
CA LYS A 192 19.06 -21.06 21.31
C LYS A 192 19.38 -21.27 19.82
N LYS A 193 18.91 -20.37 18.95
CA LYS A 193 19.24 -20.39 17.52
C LYS A 193 20.65 -19.87 17.28
N GLU A 194 21.06 -18.85 18.03
CA GLU A 194 22.40 -18.26 17.97
C GLU A 194 23.47 -19.26 18.47
N GLU A 195 23.23 -19.94 19.59
CA GLU A 195 24.14 -20.96 20.11
C GLU A 195 24.32 -22.14 19.14
N LYS A 196 23.27 -22.51 18.40
CA LYS A 196 23.35 -23.54 17.36
C LYS A 196 24.11 -23.08 16.12
N ALA A 197 24.00 -21.80 15.75
CA ALA A 197 24.73 -21.24 14.63
C ALA A 197 26.23 -21.19 14.93
N GLU A 198 26.61 -20.73 16.12
CA GLU A 198 28.02 -20.66 16.53
C GLU A 198 28.66 -22.06 16.62
N LYS A 199 27.91 -23.07 17.08
CA LYS A 199 28.39 -24.47 17.08
C LYS A 199 28.54 -25.04 15.67
N ALA A 200 27.66 -24.67 14.73
CA ALA A 200 27.75 -25.12 13.35
C ALA A 200 28.93 -24.48 12.61
N GLU A 201 29.22 -23.20 12.88
CA GLU A 201 30.35 -22.47 12.32
C GLU A 201 31.68 -23.05 12.81
N LYS A 202 31.84 -23.29 14.12
CA LYS A 202 33.04 -23.92 14.68
C LYS A 202 33.26 -25.35 14.17
N ALA A 203 32.19 -26.11 13.93
CA ALA A 203 32.28 -27.44 13.34
C ALA A 203 32.72 -27.37 11.86
N ALA A 204 32.30 -26.35 11.12
CA ALA A 204 32.71 -26.14 9.74
C ALA A 204 34.19 -25.72 9.63
N GLU A 205 34.67 -24.85 10.52
CA GLU A 205 36.09 -24.48 10.59
C GLU A 205 36.97 -25.67 10.95
N GLN A 206 36.57 -26.48 11.94
CA GLN A 206 37.30 -27.71 12.30
C GLN A 206 37.37 -28.72 11.16
N THR A 207 36.27 -28.87 10.40
CA THR A 207 36.23 -29.77 9.24
C THR A 207 37.10 -29.24 8.09
N SER A 208 37.19 -27.92 7.91
CA SER A 208 38.06 -27.28 6.92
C SER A 208 39.54 -27.42 7.28
N ASP A 209 39.90 -27.24 8.55
CA ASP A 209 41.27 -27.40 9.05
C ASP A 209 41.77 -28.86 8.99
N GLU A 210 40.89 -29.83 9.21
CA GLU A 210 41.21 -31.25 9.07
C GLU A 210 41.42 -31.64 7.60
N ALA A 211 40.62 -31.09 6.69
CA ALA A 211 40.80 -31.29 5.25
C ALA A 211 42.13 -30.70 4.74
N HIS A 212 42.57 -29.56 5.28
CA HIS A 212 43.86 -28.96 4.95
C HIS A 212 45.07 -29.70 5.55
N ARG A 213 44.88 -30.51 6.60
CA ARG A 213 45.93 -31.35 7.19
C ARG A 213 46.15 -32.70 6.49
N LEU A 214 45.17 -33.13 5.69
CA LEU A 214 45.19 -34.40 4.95
C LEU A 214 45.57 -34.26 3.47
N ALA A 215 45.82 -33.03 2.99
CA ALA A 215 46.32 -32.69 1.66
C ALA A 215 47.81 -32.32 1.70
#